data_AF-A0AAW2KC90-F1
#
_entry.id   AF-A0AAW2KC90-F1
#
_cell.length_a   1.000
_cell.length_b   1.000
_cell.length_c   1.000
_cell.angle_alpha   90.00
_cell.angle_beta   90.00
_cell.angle_gamma   90.00
#
_symmetry.space_group_name_H-M   'P 1'
#
loop_
_entity.id
_entity.type
_entity.pdbx_description
1 polymer ?
#
loop_
_entity_poly.entity_id
_entity_poly.type
_entity_poly.pdbx_seq_one_letter_code
_entity_poly.pdbx_strand_id
1 'polypeptide(L)' 'MRAEDDGEVEGEEEMVPPHVIVARSHVTFSVFEGAGRTLKGRDLRRVRNAVFQKTGFID' A
#
# COMPACT_ATOMS: atom_id res chain seq x y z
N MET A 1 -21.52 -34.45 29.34
CA MET A 1 -22.39 -33.26 29.22
C MET A 1 -22.40 -32.89 27.74
N ARG A 2 -23.59 -32.60 27.20
CA ARG A 2 -23.98 -32.58 25.79
C ARG A 2 -23.33 -31.40 25.04
N ALA A 3 -22.98 -31.61 23.77
CA ALA A 3 -22.59 -30.53 22.86
C ALA A 3 -23.85 -29.76 22.45
N GLU A 4 -23.78 -28.43 22.53
CA GLU A 4 -24.79 -27.51 22.01
C GLU A 4 -24.05 -26.64 20.98
N ASP A 5 -24.51 -26.75 19.73
CA ASP A 5 -24.15 -25.96 18.55
C ASP A 5 -25.38 -25.09 18.24
N ASP A 6 -25.19 -23.78 18.06
CA ASP A 6 -25.89 -22.90 17.11
C ASP A 6 -25.87 -21.42 17.54
N GLY A 7 -25.46 -20.53 16.63
CA GLY A 7 -25.57 -19.08 16.82
C GLY A 7 -24.80 -18.19 15.83
N GLU A 8 -24.97 -18.42 14.54
CA GLU A 8 -24.71 -17.52 13.38
C GLU A 8 -25.30 -16.11 13.66
N VAL A 9 -24.79 -14.92 13.26
CA VAL A 9 -24.36 -14.42 11.94
C VAL A 9 -23.70 -13.03 12.08
N GLU A 10 -22.93 -12.64 11.05
CA GLU A 10 -22.77 -11.26 10.51
C GLU A 10 -21.96 -10.22 11.28
N GLY A 11 -20.64 -10.29 11.06
CA GLY A 11 -19.72 -9.16 11.11
C GLY A 11 -18.65 -9.35 10.05
N GLU A 12 -19.07 -9.50 8.80
CA GLU A 12 -18.26 -9.80 7.61
C GLU A 12 -17.32 -8.64 7.23
N GLU A 13 -16.36 -8.29 8.08
CA GLU A 13 -15.05 -8.01 7.54
C GLU A 13 -14.30 -9.34 7.58
N GLU A 14 -14.43 -10.12 6.51
CA GLU A 14 -13.57 -11.28 6.25
C GLU A 14 -12.15 -10.84 6.60
N MET A 15 -11.60 -11.38 7.69
CA MET A 15 -10.34 -10.90 8.25
C MET A 15 -9.27 -11.08 7.19
N VAL A 16 -8.99 -10.01 6.44
CA VAL A 16 -8.14 -10.07 5.27
C VAL A 16 -6.74 -10.34 5.80
N PRO A 17 -6.11 -11.45 5.42
CA PRO A 17 -4.80 -11.76 5.96
C PRO A 17 -3.82 -10.66 5.54
N PRO A 18 -2.86 -10.29 6.42
CA PRO A 18 -2.09 -9.06 6.27
C PRO A 18 -1.32 -8.98 4.95
N HIS A 19 -0.89 -10.12 4.39
CA HIS A 19 -0.22 -10.17 3.09
C HIS A 19 -1.14 -9.79 1.91
N VAL A 20 -2.46 -10.01 2.02
CA VAL A 20 -3.46 -9.58 1.03
C VAL A 20 -3.72 -8.08 1.16
N ILE A 21 -3.74 -7.53 2.38
CA ILE A 21 -3.81 -6.07 2.58
C ILE A 21 -2.58 -5.39 1.97
N VAL A 22 -1.39 -5.95 2.20
CA VAL A 22 -0.13 -5.44 1.66
C VAL A 22 -0.06 -5.57 0.14
N ALA A 23 -0.50 -6.69 -0.43
CA ALA A 23 -0.59 -6.88 -1.88
C ALA A 23 -1.62 -5.94 -2.53
N ARG A 24 -2.70 -5.61 -1.81
CA ARG A 24 -3.65 -4.56 -2.22
C ARG A 24 -3.03 -3.16 -2.06
N SER A 25 -2.17 -2.96 -1.06
CA SER A 25 -1.45 -1.70 -0.85
C SER A 25 -0.25 -1.59 -1.78
N HIS A 26 -0.45 -1.05 -2.97
CA HIS A 26 0.61 -0.80 -3.95
C HIS A 26 1.53 0.38 -3.56
N VAL A 27 1.62 0.73 -2.27
CA VAL A 27 2.15 2.03 -1.83
C VAL A 27 3.19 1.83 -0.73
N THR A 28 4.44 1.65 -1.14
CA THR A 28 5.57 1.84 -0.23
C THR A 28 5.86 3.34 -0.13
N PHE A 29 5.88 3.88 1.10
CA PHE A 29 6.20 5.29 1.33
C PHE A 29 7.72 5.46 1.46
N SER A 30 8.39 5.82 0.37
CA SER A 30 9.80 6.19 0.41
C SER A 30 9.98 7.61 0.99
N VAL A 31 11.07 7.83 1.71
CA VAL A 31 11.50 9.16 2.16
C VAL A 31 12.92 9.39 1.66
N PHE A 32 13.18 10.59 1.16
CA PHE A 32 14.50 11.04 0.75
C PHE A 32 14.76 12.41 1.36
N GLU A 33 15.77 12.50 2.21
CA GLU A 33 16.21 13.76 2.82
C GLU A 33 17.35 14.33 1.96
N GLY A 34 17.11 15.49 1.33
CA GLY A 34 18.09 16.18 0.51
C GLY A 34 18.43 17.56 1.06
N ALA A 35 19.36 18.26 0.40
CA ALA A 35 19.69 19.63 0.76
C ALA A 35 18.48 20.56 0.51
N GLY A 36 17.91 21.11 1.57
CA GLY A 36 16.86 22.13 1.53
C GLY A 36 15.42 21.64 1.56
N ARG A 37 15.13 20.34 1.33
CA ARG A 37 13.80 19.74 1.57
C ARG A 37 13.84 18.22 1.67
N THR A 38 12.85 17.67 2.37
CA THR A 38 12.56 16.22 2.39
C THR A 38 11.50 15.88 1.35
N LEU A 39 11.74 14.87 0.52
CA LEU A 39 10.76 14.31 -0.40
C LEU A 39 10.15 13.06 0.24
N LYS A 40 8.82 13.00 0.28
CA LYS A 40 8.07 11.81 0.74
C LYS A 40 7.46 11.10 -0.47
N GLY A 41 6.99 9.87 -0.30
CA GLY A 41 6.63 8.95 -1.39
C GLY A 41 5.87 9.58 -2.57
N ARG A 42 4.92 10.49 -2.32
CA ARG A 42 4.21 11.25 -3.36
C ARG A 42 5.13 12.10 -4.24
N ASP A 43 6.03 12.85 -3.63
CA ASP A 43 6.99 13.70 -4.34
C ASP A 43 8.03 12.87 -5.08
N LEU A 44 8.51 11.78 -4.47
CA LEU A 44 9.44 10.86 -5.13
C LEU A 44 8.82 10.19 -6.36
N ARG A 45 7.53 9.82 -6.30
CA ARG A 45 6.82 9.28 -7.46
C ARG A 45 6.77 10.28 -8.62
N ARG A 46 6.52 11.57 -8.32
CA ARG A 46 6.52 12.63 -9.34
C ARG A 46 7.90 12.82 -9.97
N VAL A 47 8.95 12.87 -9.15
CA VAL A 47 10.34 12.97 -9.64
C VAL A 47 10.69 11.78 -10.53
N ARG A 48 10.43 10.55 -10.07
CA ARG A 48 10.69 9.32 -10.85
C ARG A 48 9.99 9.36 -12.20
N ASN A 49 8.69 9.69 -12.22
CA ASN A 49 7.93 9.74 -13.47
C ASN A 49 8.48 10.83 -14.41
N ALA A 50 8.84 12.01 -13.90
CA ALA A 50 9.44 13.07 -14.70
C ALA A 50 10.81 12.66 -15.26
N VAL A 51 11.63 11.93 -14.49
CA VAL A 51 12.91 11.38 -14.97
C VAL A 51 12.64 10.39 -16.10
N PHE A 52 11.75 9.43 -15.91
CA PHE A 52 11.45 8.43 -16.94
C PHE A 52 10.93 9.02 -18.25
N GLN A 53 10.06 10.04 -18.18
CA GLN A 53 9.62 10.78 -19.36
C GLN A 53 10.77 11.52 -20.04
N LYS A 54 11.63 12.20 -19.26
CA LYS A 54 12.77 12.93 -19.81
C LYS A 54 13.82 12.02 -20.44
N THR A 55 14.00 10.83 -19.89
CA THR A 55 14.98 9.86 -20.38
C THR A 55 14.42 8.94 -21.46
N GLY A 56 13.15 9.08 -21.85
CA GLY A 56 12.49 8.20 -22.82
C GLY A 56 12.34 6.74 -22.35
N PHE A 57 12.31 6.51 -21.03
CA PHE A 57 12.15 5.17 -20.46
C PHE A 57 10.69 4.70 -20.45
N ILE A 58 9.77 5.67 -20.41
CA ILE A 58 8.33 5.44 -20.51
C ILE A 58 7.81 6.53 -21.45
N ASP A 59 7.14 6.11 -22.52
CA ASP A 59 6.42 6.96 -23.48
C ASP A 59 4.95 7.12 -23.06
#